data_AF-A0A3M1HWE7-F1
#
_entry.id   AF-A0A3M1HWE7-F1
#
_cell.length_a   1.000
_cell.length_b   1.000
_cell.length_c   1.000
_cell.angle_alpha   90.00
_cell.angle_beta   90.00
_cell.angle_gamma   90.00
#
_symmetry.space_group_name_H-M   'P 1'
#
loop_
_entity.id
_entity.type
_entity.pdbx_description
1 polymer ?
#
loop_
_entity_poly.entity_id
_entity_poly.type
_entity_poly.pdbx_seq_one_letter_code
_entity_poly.pdbx_strand_id
1 'polypeptide(L)'
;MALKIHHETLKVTTEPVVITFKSEPYVVHTFRGFAPVVDVQLENGEVKSLYISSSSLASGLMPLVEARGSFEGLKVRLKKDSDDRFAKYVVEEIKE
;
A
#
# COMPACT_ATOMS: atom_id res chain seq x y z
N MET A 1 12.98 14.92 -17.12
CA MET A 1 12.21 13.71 -16.73
C MET A 1 12.89 13.14 -15.50
N ALA A 2 12.37 13.44 -14.30
CA ALA A 2 12.99 12.99 -13.06
C ALA A 2 12.79 11.48 -12.92
N LEU A 3 13.89 10.73 -12.78
CA LEU A 3 13.83 9.37 -12.28
C LEU A 3 13.16 9.44 -10.91
N LYS A 4 11.92 8.95 -10.78
CA LYS A 4 11.25 8.85 -9.48
C LYS A 4 12.18 8.06 -8.57
N ILE A 5 12.59 8.68 -7.47
CA ILE A 5 13.41 8.06 -6.44
C ILE A 5 12.62 6.85 -5.93
N HIS A 6 13.19 5.65 -6.06
CA HIS A 6 12.54 4.45 -5.54
C HIS A 6 12.63 4.49 -4.01
N HIS A 7 11.49 4.69 -3.34
CA HIS A 7 11.43 4.49 -1.90
C HIS A 7 11.66 3.02 -1.57
N GLU A 8 12.19 2.74 -0.37
CA GLU A 8 12.25 1.38 0.13
C GLU A 8 10.84 0.78 0.18
N THR A 9 10.73 -0.51 -0.11
CA THR A 9 9.43 -1.20 -0.14
C THR A 9 8.92 -1.44 1.27
N LEU A 10 7.65 -1.13 1.52
CA LEU A 10 6.98 -1.52 2.75
C LEU A 10 6.79 -3.03 2.80
N LYS A 11 7.35 -3.68 3.83
CA LYS A 11 7.09 -5.08 4.15
C LYS A 11 6.00 -5.14 5.21
N VAL A 12 4.86 -5.71 4.83
CA VAL A 12 3.74 -5.93 5.75
C VAL A 12 3.87 -7.34 6.34
N THR A 13 3.76 -7.43 7.66
CA THR A 13 3.80 -8.67 8.41
C THR A 13 2.46 -8.89 9.13
N THR A 14 2.39 -9.84 10.05
CA THR A 14 1.26 -10.01 10.98
C THR A 14 1.13 -8.85 11.96
N GLU A 15 2.19 -8.08 12.17
CA GLU A 15 2.14 -6.84 12.97
C GLU A 15 1.42 -5.74 12.17
N PRO A 16 0.40 -5.10 12.76
CA PRO A 16 -0.34 -4.04 12.08
C PRO A 16 0.51 -2.80 11.88
N VAL A 17 0.46 -2.27 10.66
CA VAL A 17 1.05 -0.99 10.31
C VAL A 17 -0.03 -0.01 9.86
N VAL A 18 0.00 1.20 10.41
CA VAL A 18 -0.87 2.29 9.98
C VAL A 18 -0.15 3.07 8.89
N ILE A 19 -0.83 3.26 7.77
CA ILE A 19 -0.29 3.93 6.59
C ILE A 19 -1.26 4.99 6.08
N THR A 20 -0.69 6.07 5.54
CA THR A 20 -1.42 7.11 4.82
C THR A 20 -0.94 7.13 3.38
N PHE A 21 -1.83 6.96 2.41
CA PHE A 21 -1.49 7.00 0.99
C PHE A 21 -1.12 8.44 0.58
N LYS A 22 -0.02 8.59 -0.15
CA LYS A 22 0.57 9.88 -0.59
C LYS A 22 0.61 10.04 -2.10
N SER A 23 0.17 9.03 -2.84
CA SER A 23 0.09 9.11 -4.29
C SER A 23 -1.03 8.22 -4.82
N GLU A 24 -1.47 8.54 -6.03
CA GLU A 24 -2.20 7.60 -6.86
C GLU A 24 -1.29 6.45 -7.36
N PRO A 25 -1.86 5.31 -7.80
CA PRO A 25 -1.10 4.22 -8.38
C PRO A 25 -0.23 4.65 -9.56
N TYR A 26 1.03 4.23 -9.55
CA TYR A 26 1.95 4.41 -10.67
C TYR A 26 2.80 3.14 -10.88
N VAL A 27 3.46 3.07 -12.02
CA VAL A 27 4.25 1.89 -12.41
C VAL A 27 5.72 2.14 -12.14
N VAL A 28 6.40 1.14 -11.57
CA VAL A 28 7.86 1.09 -11.43
C VAL A 28 8.44 -0.08 -12.20
N HIS A 29 9.67 0.07 -12.68
CA HIS A 29 10.44 -1.01 -13.25
C HIS A 29 11.16 -1.78 -12.13
N THR A 30 11.00 -3.10 -12.12
CA THR A 30 11.61 -4.02 -11.15
C THR A 30 12.40 -5.10 -11.90
N PHE A 31 13.18 -5.91 -11.17
CA PHE A 31 13.89 -7.05 -11.77
C PHE A 31 12.96 -8.12 -12.37
N ARG A 32 11.67 -8.12 -12.02
CA ARG A 32 10.63 -9.03 -12.57
C ARG A 32 9.75 -8.35 -13.62
N GLY A 33 10.16 -7.18 -14.12
CA GLY A 33 9.38 -6.36 -15.04
C GLY A 33 8.64 -5.23 -14.31
N PHE A 34 7.56 -4.75 -14.90
CA PHE A 34 6.81 -3.60 -14.38
C PHE A 34 5.80 -4.01 -13.30
N ALA A 35 5.67 -3.19 -12.27
CA ALA A 35 4.74 -3.43 -11.18
C ALA A 35 4.04 -2.13 -10.74
N PRO A 36 2.75 -2.20 -10.39
CA PRO A 36 2.02 -1.07 -9.83
C PRO A 36 2.35 -0.90 -8.35
N VAL A 37 2.64 0.35 -7.97
CA VAL A 37 2.94 0.76 -6.60
C VAL A 37 2.25 2.08 -6.26
N VAL A 38 2.20 2.38 -4.97
CA VAL A 38 1.78 3.66 -4.40
C VAL A 38 2.79 4.08 -3.34
N ASP A 39 2.98 5.38 -3.15
CA ASP A 39 3.73 5.89 -2.03
C ASP A 39 2.82 6.01 -0.81
N VAL A 40 3.32 5.52 0.33
CA VAL A 40 2.61 5.53 1.61
C VAL A 40 3.52 6.09 2.69
N GLN A 41 2.96 6.89 3.59
CA GLN A 41 3.63 7.40 4.77
C GLN A 41 3.25 6.57 5.99
N LEU A 42 4.26 6.14 6.74
CA LEU A 42 4.11 5.46 8.03
C LEU A 42 3.91 6.48 9.16
N GLU A 43 3.47 6.02 10.34
CA GLU A 43 3.26 6.90 11.51
C GLU A 43 4.55 7.59 11.99
N ASN A 44 5.71 6.98 11.76
CA ASN A 44 7.03 7.57 12.05
C ASN A 44 7.45 8.65 11.03
N GLY A 45 6.60 8.95 10.03
CA GLY A 45 6.84 9.95 8.99
C GLY A 45 7.57 9.42 7.74
N GLU A 46 8.10 8.20 7.78
CA GLU A 46 8.85 7.59 6.68
C GLU A 46 7.95 7.29 5.47
N VAL A 47 8.43 7.59 4.26
CA VAL A 47 7.71 7.31 3.01
C VAL A 47 8.29 6.06 2.35
N LYS A 48 7.42 5.08 2.09
CA LYS A 48 7.74 3.81 1.46
C LYS A 48 6.86 3.56 0.25
N SER A 49 7.32 2.71 -0.67
CA SER A 49 6.47 2.23 -1.76
C SER A 49 5.76 0.94 -1.36
N LEU A 50 4.45 0.86 -1.60
CA LEU A 50 3.63 -0.32 -1.38
C LEU A 50 3.20 -0.91 -2.73
N TYR A 51 3.46 -2.20 -2.93
CA TYR A 51 2.94 -2.94 -4.08
C TYR A 51 1.45 -3.24 -3.89
N ILE A 52 0.64 -2.92 -4.89
CA ILE A 52 -0.82 -3.06 -4.82
C ILE A 52 -1.38 -4.15 -5.75
N SER A 53 -0.52 -5.00 -6.30
CA SER A 53 -0.91 -6.05 -7.25
C SER A 53 -1.54 -7.29 -6.61
N SER A 54 -1.49 -7.44 -5.28
CA SER A 54 -2.10 -8.60 -4.62
C SER A 54 -3.63 -8.48 -4.59
N SER A 55 -4.32 -9.58 -4.90
CA SER A 55 -5.79 -9.59 -4.99
C SER A 55 -6.47 -9.24 -3.67
N SER A 56 -5.95 -9.74 -2.54
CA SER A 56 -6.53 -9.44 -1.21
C SER A 56 -6.39 -7.96 -0.84
N LEU A 57 -5.23 -7.35 -1.10
CA LEU A 57 -5.04 -5.92 -0.87
C LEU A 57 -5.94 -5.08 -1.76
N ALA A 58 -6.01 -5.40 -3.06
CA ALA A 58 -6.88 -4.70 -4.00
C ALA A 58 -8.36 -4.80 -3.56
N SER A 59 -8.82 -5.99 -3.18
CA SER A 59 -10.20 -6.20 -2.71
C SER A 59 -10.53 -5.43 -1.43
N GLY A 60 -9.55 -5.23 -0.54
CA GLY A 60 -9.72 -4.43 0.67
C GLY A 60 -9.70 -2.92 0.42
N LEU A 61 -8.93 -2.45 -0.56
CA LEU A 61 -8.78 -1.03 -0.88
C LEU A 61 -9.89 -0.50 -1.81
N MET A 62 -10.36 -1.31 -2.77
CA MET A 62 -11.31 -0.85 -3.78
C MET A 62 -12.58 -0.20 -3.20
N PRO A 63 -13.28 -0.78 -2.21
CA PRO A 63 -14.47 -0.14 -1.65
C PRO A 63 -14.18 1.23 -1.01
N LEU A 64 -13.00 1.39 -0.40
CA LEU A 64 -12.57 2.64 0.23
C LEU A 64 -12.24 3.70 -0.82
N VAL A 65 -11.54 3.29 -1.88
CA VAL A 65 -11.18 4.18 -2.99
C VAL A 65 -12.40 4.56 -3.82
N GLU A 66 -13.34 3.65 -4.07
CA GLU A 66 -14.59 3.95 -4.76
C GLU A 66 -15.47 4.94 -3.99
N ALA A 67 -15.52 4.82 -2.66
CA ALA A 67 -16.25 5.76 -1.81
C ALA A 67 -15.62 7.15 -1.78
N ARG A 68 -14.28 7.24 -1.84
CA ARG A 68 -13.52 8.50 -1.73
C ARG A 68 -13.22 9.17 -3.09
N GLY A 69 -13.09 8.38 -4.15
CA GLY A 69 -12.65 8.78 -5.47
C GLY A 69 -11.13 8.88 -5.68
N SER A 70 -10.32 8.65 -4.64
CA SER A 70 -8.85 8.75 -4.72
C SER A 70 -8.14 7.87 -3.69
N PHE A 71 -6.90 7.48 -3.97
CA PHE A 71 -6.01 6.89 -2.96
C PHE A 71 -5.44 7.97 -2.05
N GLU A 72 -5.12 9.16 -2.58
CA GLU A 72 -4.39 10.16 -1.82
C GLU A 72 -5.12 10.61 -0.54
N GLY A 73 -4.41 10.53 0.59
CA GLY A 73 -4.91 10.83 1.92
C GLY A 73 -5.80 9.75 2.55
N LEU A 74 -6.02 8.61 1.89
CA LEU A 74 -6.63 7.43 2.53
C LEU A 74 -5.72 6.96 3.67
N LYS A 75 -6.30 6.66 4.84
CA LYS A 75 -5.59 6.16 6.01
C LYS A 75 -6.14 4.79 6.40
N VAL A 76 -5.27 3.79 6.42
CA VAL A 76 -5.66 2.41 6.73
C VAL A 76 -4.69 1.78 7.71
N ARG A 77 -5.19 0.82 8.47
CA ARG A 77 -4.37 -0.19 9.14
C ARG A 77 -4.26 -1.40 8.21
N LEU A 78 -3.04 -1.86 8.02
CA LEU A 78 -2.69 -2.96 7.13
C LEU A 78 -1.90 -4.02 7.89
N LYS A 79 -2.28 -5.29 7.72
CA LYS A 79 -1.53 -6.45 8.23
C LYS A 79 -1.74 -7.67 7.34
N LYS A 80 -0.96 -8.71 7.55
CA LYS A 80 -1.26 -10.06 7.08
C LYS A 80 -2.12 -10.80 8.10
N ASP A 81 -3.00 -11.67 7.61
CA ASP A 81 -3.86 -12.51 8.46
C ASP A 81 -3.09 -13.62 9.19
N SER A 82 -1.95 -14.04 8.64
CA SER A 82 -1.03 -15.00 9.28
C SER A 82 0.40 -14.87 8.73
N ASP A 83 1.34 -15.60 9.34
CA ASP A 83 2.74 -15.67 8.88
C ASP A 83 2.93 -16.52 7.63
N ASP A 84 1.87 -17.20 7.15
CA ASP A 84 1.92 -17.95 5.89
C ASP A 84 2.36 -17.04 4.73
N ARG A 85 3.21 -17.56 3.85
CA ARG A 85 3.77 -16.79 2.73
C ARG A 85 2.69 -16.18 1.84
N PHE A 86 1.56 -16.87 1.67
CA PHE A 86 0.43 -16.49 0.84
C PHE A 86 -0.76 -15.97 1.66
N ALA A 87 -0.55 -15.68 2.95
CA ALA A 87 -1.59 -15.09 3.78
C ALA A 87 -2.11 -13.78 3.17
N LYS A 88 -3.42 -13.59 3.30
CA LYS A 88 -4.12 -12.42 2.76
C LYS A 88 -3.75 -11.16 3.53
N TYR A 89 -3.81 -10.03 2.84
CA TYR A 89 -3.81 -8.73 3.48
C TYR A 89 -5.18 -8.45 4.10
N VAL A 90 -5.16 -7.87 5.29
CA VAL A 90 -6.33 -7.35 5.98
C VAL A 90 -6.21 -5.83 5.99
N VAL A 91 -7.19 -5.15 5.41
CA VAL A 91 -7.26 -3.69 5.27
C VAL A 91 -8.40 -3.19 6.14
N GLU A 92 -8.09 -2.31 7.09
CA GLU A 92 -9.08 -1.65 7.94
C GLU A 92 -8.98 -0.14 7.75
N GLU A 93 -10.07 0.51 7.37
CA GLU A 93 -10.13 1.98 7.30
C GLU A 93 -10.03 2.58 8.71
N ILE A 94 -9.21 3.63 8.85
CA ILE A 94 -9.17 4.43 10.07
C ILE A 94 -9.91 5.73 9.77
N LYS A 95 -11.12 5.85 10.33
CA LYS A 95 -11.88 7.10 10.30
C LYS A 95 -11.36 7.99 11.42
N GLU A 96 -10.89 9.18 11.06
CA GLU A 96 -10.60 10.26 12.01
C GLU A 96 -11.89 10.96 12.45
#